data_AF-A0A5K7ZIS1-F1
#
_entry.id   AF-A0A5K7ZIS1-F1
#
_cell.length_a   1.000
_cell.length_b   1.000
_cell.length_c   1.000
_cell.angle_alpha   90.00
_cell.angle_beta   90.00
_cell.angle_gamma   90.00
#
_symmetry.space_group_name_H-M   'P 1'
#
loop_
_entity.id
_entity.type
_entity.pdbx_description
1 polymer ?
#
loop_
_entity_poly.entity_id
_entity_poly.type
_entity_poly.pdbx_seq_one_letter_code
_entity_poly.pdbx_strand_id
1 'polypeptide(L)' 'MALAPKTVTCRCGHTFTATRHRNWCEKCCEAVYYHEKDRNRHRVNSIYVVGIILAVVTFLTYVFMELIASPLLSA' A
#
# COMPACT_ATOMS: atom_id res chain seq x y z
N MET A 1 9.14 19.74 -4.53
CA MET A 1 10.05 20.43 -3.60
C MET A 1 11.22 19.51 -3.33
N ALA A 2 12.46 19.96 -3.56
CA ALA A 2 13.65 19.18 -3.25
C ALA A 2 13.95 19.33 -1.76
N LEU A 3 14.10 18.20 -1.04
CA LEU A 3 14.51 18.19 0.35
C LEU A 3 16.03 18.39 0.43
N ALA A 4 16.50 18.83 1.59
CA ALA A 4 17.93 18.86 1.89
C ALA A 4 18.55 17.48 1.63
N PRO A 5 19.73 17.41 1.00
CA PRO A 5 20.37 16.13 0.71
C PRO A 5 20.70 15.40 2.01
N LYS A 6 20.15 14.19 2.16
CA LYS A 6 20.38 13.31 3.31
C LYS A 6 20.85 11.95 2.82
N THR A 7 21.90 11.42 3.43
CA THR A 7 22.33 10.05 3.21
C THR A 7 21.32 9.10 3.85
N VAL A 8 20.76 8.20 3.04
CA VAL A 8 19.83 7.17 3.49
C VAL A 8 20.37 5.79 3.12
N THR A 9 20.16 4.83 4.01
CA THR A 9 20.59 3.45 3.82
C THR A 9 19.38 2.61 3.47
N CYS A 10 19.44 1.93 2.32
CA CYS A 10 18.43 0.95 1.94
C CYS A 10 18.57 -0.32 2.80
N ARG A 11 17.49 -1.12 2.88
CA ARG A 11 17.51 -2.43 3.56
C ARG A 11 18.50 -3.42 2.96
N CYS A 12 18.87 -3.27 1.69
CA CYS A 12 19.89 -4.08 1.03
C CYS A 12 21.34 -3.66 1.39
N GLY A 13 21.52 -2.65 2.23
CA GLY A 13 22.84 -2.13 2.63
C GLY A 13 23.41 -1.04 1.70
N HIS A 14 22.73 -0.71 0.59
CA HIS A 14 23.16 0.38 -0.29
C HIS A 14 22.88 1.75 0.32
N THR A 15 23.90 2.62 0.39
CA THR A 15 23.78 4.00 0.86
C THR A 15 23.79 4.97 -0.31
N PHE A 16 22.84 5.91 -0.34
CA PHE A 16 22.79 6.95 -1.37
C PHE A 16 22.20 8.24 -0.80
N THR A 17 22.38 9.34 -1.52
CA THR A 17 21.83 10.65 -1.16
C THR A 17 20.40 10.78 -1.66
N ALA A 18 19.45 10.93 -0.75
CA ALA A 18 18.06 11.23 -1.06
C ALA A 18 17.79 12.73 -1.02
N THR A 19 17.17 13.25 -2.08
CA THR A 19 16.72 14.63 -2.23
C THR A 19 15.20 14.75 -2.40
N ARG A 20 14.48 13.61 -2.43
CA ARG A 20 13.02 13.54 -2.53
C ARG A 20 12.46 12.71 -1.38
N HIS A 21 11.16 12.87 -1.10
CA HIS A 21 10.46 12.11 -0.05
C HIS A 21 10.54 10.60 -0.24
N ARG A 22 10.49 10.13 -1.49
CA ARG A 22 10.55 8.72 -1.87
C ARG A 22 11.56 8.55 -3.02
N ASN A 23 12.55 7.71 -2.79
CA ASN A 23 13.51 7.29 -3.80
C ASN A 23 13.44 5.77 -3.97
N TRP A 24 13.86 5.30 -5.13
CA TRP A 24 14.02 3.86 -5.40
C TRP A 24 15.48 3.50 -5.25
N CYS A 25 15.76 2.38 -4.60
CA CYS A 25 17.13 1.88 -4.55
C CYS A 25 17.53 1.33 -5.92
N GLU A 26 18.68 1.77 -6.43
CA GLU A 26 19.21 1.32 -7.72
C GLU A 26 19.60 -0.17 -7.75
N LYS A 27 19.86 -0.79 -6.59
CA LYS A 27 20.27 -2.19 -6.49
C LYS A 27 19.11 -3.17 -6.32
N CYS A 28 18.17 -2.88 -5.41
CA CYS A 28 17.10 -3.81 -5.05
C CYS A 28 15.71 -3.34 -5.46
N CYS A 29 15.60 -2.18 -6.13
CA CYS A 29 14.34 -1.59 -6.56
C CYS A 29 13.30 -1.42 -5.44
N GLU A 30 13.75 -1.37 -4.17
CA GLU A 30 12.88 -1.16 -3.02
C GLU A 30 12.66 0.34 -2.79
N ALA A 31 11.46 0.72 -2.35
CA ALA A 31 11.16 2.09 -1.99
C ALA A 31 11.85 2.48 -0.67
N VAL A 32 12.70 3.50 -0.73
CA VAL A 32 13.37 4.11 0.42
C VAL A 32 12.76 5.48 0.68
N TYR A 33 12.39 5.74 1.93
CA TYR A 33 11.73 6.97 2.34
C TYR A 33 12.71 7.87 3.09
N TYR A 34 12.66 9.17 2.82
CA TYR A 34 13.49 10.16 3.48
C TYR A 34 13.19 10.26 5.00
N HIS A 35 11.89 10.20 5.32
CA HIS A 35 11.37 10.12 6.68
C HIS A 35 10.67 8.77 6.91
N GLU A 36 10.93 8.13 8.04
CA GLU A 36 10.21 6.89 8.40
C GLU A 36 8.70 7.12 8.60
N LYS A 37 8.30 8.34 8.99
CA LYS A 37 6.88 8.71 9.10
C LYS A 37 6.12 8.51 7.78
N ASP A 38 6.75 8.87 6.66
CA ASP A 38 6.15 8.72 5.32
C ASP A 38 5.99 7.25 4.94
N ARG A 39 6.94 6.41 5.37
CA ARG A 39 6.88 4.95 5.20
C ARG A 39 5.70 4.35 5.95
N ASN A 40 5.56 4.68 7.24
CA ASN A 40 4.45 4.15 8.05
C ASN A 40 3.09 4.62 7.53
N ARG A 41 2.98 5.89 7.15
CA ARG A 41 1.75 6.43 6.54
C ARG A 41 1.39 5.68 5.25
N HIS A 42 2.37 5.40 4.39
CA HIS A 42 2.12 4.63 3.18
C HIS A 42 1.62 3.21 3.49
N ARG A 43 2.26 2.52 4.45
CA ARG A 43 1.85 1.18 4.87
C ARG A 43 0.42 1.15 5.40
N VAL A 44 0.06 2.09 6.27
CA VAL A 44 -1.30 2.20 6.83
C VAL A 44 -2.32 2.49 5.73
N ASN A 45 -2.01 3.41 4.81
CA ASN A 45 -2.90 3.71 3.69
C ASN A 45 -3.12 2.50 2.79
N SER A 46 -2.07 1.74 2.47
CA SER A 46 -2.19 0.52 1.68
C SER A 46 -3.06 -0.53 2.37
N ILE A 47 -2.88 -0.75 3.68
CA ILE A 47 -3.72 -1.68 4.46
C ILE A 47 -5.18 -1.23 4.45
N TYR A 48 -5.43 0.07 4.63
CA TYR A 48 -6.77 0.64 4.63
C TYR A 48 -7.47 0.44 3.28
N VAL A 49 -6.78 0.74 2.18
CA VAL A 49 -7.30 0.53 0.81
C VAL A 49 -7.63 -0.95 0.58
N VAL A 50 -6.73 -1.87 0.93
CA VAL A 50 -6.98 -3.31 0.79
C VAL A 50 -8.17 -3.75 1.65
N GLY A 51 -8.27 -3.24 2.88
CA GLY A 51 -9.38 -3.53 3.79
C GLY A 51 -10.73 -3.08 3.23
N ILE A 52 -10.80 -1.88 2.64
CA ILE A 52 -12.02 -1.38 1.98
C ILE A 52 -12.39 -2.25 0.79
N ILE A 53 -11.42 -2.59 -0.07
CA ILE A 53 -11.68 -3.42 -1.25
C ILE A 53 -12.27 -4.77 -0.81
N LEU A 54 -11.68 -5.42 0.19
CA LEU A 54 -12.22 -6.66 0.74
C LEU A 54 -13.63 -6.45 1.28
N ALA A 55 -13.87 -5.43 2.10
CA ALA A 55 -15.20 -5.15 2.66
C ALA A 55 -16.27 -4.97 1.56
N VAL A 56 -15.96 -4.23 0.50
CA VAL A 56 -16.88 -4.03 -0.63
C VAL A 56 -17.13 -5.33 -1.38
N VAL A 57 -16.10 -6.12 -1.67
CA VAL A 57 -16.25 -7.41 -2.34
C VAL A 57 -17.12 -8.34 -1.50
N THR A 58 -16.83 -8.48 -0.21
CA THR A 58 -17.61 -9.35 0.70
C THR A 58 -19.07 -8.89 0.77
N PHE A 59 -19.30 -7.58 0.88
CA PHE A 59 -20.65 -7.01 0.89
C PHE A 59 -21.41 -7.33 -0.40
N LEU A 60 -20.81 -7.08 -1.58
CA LEU A 60 -21.43 -7.38 -2.87
C LEU A 60 -21.71 -8.87 -3.03
N THR A 61 -20.79 -9.75 -2.60
CA THR A 61 -21.01 -11.19 -2.64
C THR A 61 -22.14 -11.63 -1.71
N TYR A 62 -22.24 -11.05 -0.51
CA TYR A 62 -23.33 -11.34 0.41
C TYR A 62 -24.68 -10.92 -0.18
N VAL A 63 -24.77 -9.69 -0.71
CA VAL A 63 -25.97 -9.16 -1.36
C VAL A 63 -26.39 -10.04 -2.54
N PHE A 64 -25.43 -10.47 -3.37
CA PHE A 64 -25.69 -11.39 -4.48
C PHE A 64 -26.24 -12.74 -3.97
N MET A 65 -25.64 -13.30 -2.93
CA MET A 65 -26.07 -14.58 -2.38
C MET A 65 -27.50 -14.51 -1.82
N GLU A 66 -27.86 -13.44 -1.10
CA GLU A 66 -29.20 -13.31 -0.52
C GLU A 66 -30.29 -12.84 -1.49
N LEU A 67 -29.97 -11.98 -2.46
CA LEU A 67 -30.98 -11.41 -3.34
C LEU A 67 -31.16 -12.18 -4.64
N ILE A 68 -30.17 -12.98 -5.04
CA ILE A 68 -30.18 -13.69 -6.33
C ILE A 68 -30.03 -15.18 -6.12
N ALA A 69 -28.96 -15.62 -5.44
CA ALA A 69 -28.66 -17.05 -5.35
C ALA A 69 -29.68 -17.80 -4.49
N SER A 70 -30.01 -17.31 -3.30
CA SER A 70 -30.99 -17.97 -2.42
C SER A 70 -32.39 -18.03 -3.04
N PRO A 71 -32.99 -16.97 -3.63
CA PRO A 71 -34.30 -17.13 -4.26
C PRO A 71 -34.28 -18.01 -5.50
N LEU A 72 -33.19 -18.06 -6.27
CA LEU A 72 -33.08 -18.95 -7.43
C LEU A 72 -32.89 -20.42 -7.06
N LEU A 73 -32.21 -20.71 -5.94
CA LEU A 73 -31.96 -22.07 -5.46
C LEU A 73 -33.11 -22.61 -4.58
N SER A 74 -33.95 -21.72 -4.05
CA SER A 74 -35.11 -22.08 -3.21
C SER A 74 -36.43 -22.17 -4.00
N ALA A 75 -36.42 -21.83 -5.29
CA ALA A 75 -37.54 -21.99 -6.22
C ALA A 75 -37.46 -23.34 -6.95
#